data_AF-A0A525W1N1-F1
#
_entry.id   AF-A0A525W1N1-F1
#
_cell.length_a   1.000
_cell.length_b   1.000
_cell.length_c   1.000
_cell.angle_alpha   90.00
_cell.angle_beta   90.00
_cell.angle_gamma   90.00
#
_symmetry.space_group_name_H-M   'P 1'
#
loop_
_entity.id
_entity.type
_entity.pdbx_description
1 polymer ?
#
loop_
_entity_poly.entity_id
_entity_poly.type
_entity_poly.pdbx_seq_one_letter_code
_entity_poly.pdbx_strand_id
1 'polypeptide(L)'
;MAMKRTWMGSLLVAMLPAVVSAASVELAAYSDKPLCEQVAKLFGKGLNAVPDLSRTVEWTAVVLKGEGPKTRRCSSLDKAKMDLNNDGRDDVVVKTTFCMKGAPSESFYVFPANSPVLDQLAWQDMSPLLATHDKFERTGGTYPLTSLPMDTASSSPALSTVFTIQPFRLDGVAYIGLTDARREWMVIAKYWGGERFEDLCYLHAGSN
;
A
#
# COMPACT_ATOMS: atom_id res chain seq x y z
N MET A 1 23.04 66.52 -44.49
CA MET A 1 22.69 65.85 -43.22
C MET A 1 22.28 64.42 -43.53
N ALA A 2 23.16 63.45 -43.24
CA ALA A 2 22.89 62.03 -43.47
C ALA A 2 22.58 61.36 -42.12
N MET A 3 21.37 60.81 -41.99
CA MET A 3 20.83 60.25 -40.76
C MET A 3 21.21 58.76 -40.67
N LYS A 4 22.04 58.39 -39.69
CA LYS A 4 22.42 57.00 -39.39
C LYS A 4 21.28 56.33 -38.63
N ARG A 5 20.77 55.21 -39.16
CA ARG A 5 19.73 54.39 -38.55
C ARG A 5 20.39 53.19 -37.87
N THR A 6 20.44 53.21 -36.54
CA THR A 6 20.97 52.13 -35.70
C THR A 6 19.93 51.01 -35.57
N TRP A 7 20.33 49.79 -35.88
CA TRP A 7 19.52 48.58 -35.77
C TRP A 7 19.86 47.90 -34.44
N MET A 8 18.94 47.94 -33.47
CA MET A 8 19.05 47.17 -32.23
C MET A 8 18.58 45.74 -32.50
N GLY A 9 19.52 44.81 -32.55
CA GLY A 9 19.24 43.38 -32.58
C GLY A 9 18.63 42.92 -31.24
N SER A 10 17.47 42.29 -31.32
CA SER A 10 16.83 41.65 -30.16
C SER A 10 17.47 40.28 -29.91
N LEU A 11 18.01 40.08 -28.71
CA LEU A 11 18.39 38.75 -28.20
C LEU A 11 17.11 37.95 -27.90
N LEU A 12 16.88 36.88 -28.67
CA LEU A 12 15.93 35.83 -28.32
C LEU A 12 16.63 34.89 -27.32
N VAL A 13 16.28 35.02 -26.04
CA VAL A 13 16.62 34.04 -25.01
C VAL A 13 15.70 32.83 -25.21
N ALA A 14 16.24 31.75 -25.76
CA ALA A 14 15.54 30.48 -25.85
C ALA A 14 15.44 29.87 -24.42
N MET A 15 14.25 29.95 -23.81
CA MET A 15 13.97 29.17 -22.61
C MET A 15 13.85 27.70 -23.00
N LEU A 16 14.85 26.89 -22.64
CA LEU A 16 14.76 25.44 -22.69
C LEU A 16 13.78 24.99 -21.58
N PRO A 17 12.66 24.33 -21.90
CA PRO A 17 11.81 23.76 -20.87
C PRO A 17 12.58 22.64 -20.17
N ALA A 18 12.79 22.78 -18.87
CA ALA A 18 13.28 21.70 -18.03
C ALA A 18 12.25 20.56 -18.08
N VAL A 19 12.60 19.46 -18.75
CA VAL A 19 11.80 18.24 -18.72
C VAL A 19 11.96 17.66 -17.33
N VAL A 20 11.01 17.93 -16.45
CA VAL A 20 10.87 17.22 -15.19
C VAL A 20 10.49 15.78 -15.55
N SER A 21 11.48 14.89 -15.57
CA SER A 21 11.22 13.45 -15.65
C SER A 21 10.47 13.08 -14.38
N ALA A 22 9.23 12.60 -14.53
CA ALA A 22 8.48 12.07 -13.41
C ALA A 22 8.99 10.65 -13.14
N ALA A 23 9.53 10.41 -11.94
CA ALA A 23 9.92 9.08 -11.48
C ALA A 23 8.78 8.07 -11.73
N SER A 24 9.06 7.02 -12.48
CA SER A 24 8.12 5.92 -12.73
C SER A 24 8.28 4.82 -11.68
N VAL A 25 7.21 4.07 -11.43
CA VAL A 25 7.32 2.83 -10.64
C VAL A 25 8.06 1.77 -11.45
N GLU A 26 9.12 1.21 -10.88
CA GLU A 26 9.94 0.17 -11.48
C GLU A 26 9.56 -1.21 -10.93
N LEU A 27 9.58 -2.21 -11.80
CA LEU A 27 9.37 -3.61 -11.41
C LEU A 27 10.72 -4.25 -11.09
N ALA A 28 11.05 -4.32 -9.79
CA ALA A 28 12.35 -4.81 -9.32
C ALA A 28 12.46 -6.34 -9.34
N ALA A 29 11.37 -7.05 -9.08
CA ALA A 29 11.28 -8.51 -9.22
C ALA A 29 9.84 -8.98 -9.39
N TYR A 30 9.67 -10.16 -9.96
CA TYR A 30 8.36 -10.77 -10.19
C TYR A 30 8.42 -12.29 -10.24
N SER A 31 7.37 -12.96 -9.79
CA SER A 31 7.06 -14.36 -10.13
C SER A 31 6.02 -14.46 -11.24
N ASP A 32 5.16 -13.45 -11.41
CA ASP A 32 4.12 -13.36 -12.44
C ASP A 32 4.26 -12.03 -13.21
N LYS A 33 5.00 -12.06 -14.32
CA LYS A 33 5.34 -10.84 -15.08
C LYS A 33 4.10 -10.09 -15.60
N PRO A 34 3.14 -10.73 -16.30
CA PRO A 34 1.97 -10.03 -16.82
C PRO A 34 1.16 -9.32 -15.72
N LEU A 35 0.91 -10.01 -14.60
CA LEU A 35 0.23 -9.42 -13.45
C LEU A 35 1.02 -8.22 -12.90
N CYS A 36 2.32 -8.37 -12.67
CA CYS A 36 3.13 -7.32 -12.08
C CYS A 36 3.26 -6.09 -12.96
N GLU A 37 3.35 -6.25 -14.29
CA GLU A 37 3.31 -5.14 -15.23
C GLU A 37 1.95 -4.42 -15.23
N GLN A 38 0.85 -5.17 -15.13
CA GLN A 38 -0.50 -4.59 -15.01
C GLN A 38 -0.62 -3.79 -13.70
N VAL A 39 -0.17 -4.34 -12.58
CA VAL A 39 -0.20 -3.66 -11.28
C VAL A 39 0.70 -2.42 -11.28
N ALA A 40 1.95 -2.50 -11.77
CA ALA A 40 2.85 -1.36 -11.83
C ALA A 40 2.26 -0.18 -12.63
N LYS A 41 1.54 -0.46 -13.72
CA LYS A 41 0.84 0.57 -14.52
C LYS A 41 -0.25 1.30 -13.72
N LEU A 42 -0.92 0.64 -12.78
CA LEU A 42 -1.94 1.27 -11.94
C LEU A 42 -1.35 2.32 -11.00
N PHE A 43 -0.12 2.12 -10.52
CA PHE A 43 0.56 3.07 -9.63
C PHE A 43 1.20 4.24 -10.37
N GLY A 44 1.58 4.06 -11.64
CA GLY A 44 2.01 5.13 -12.53
C GLY A 44 3.31 5.82 -12.08
N LYS A 45 3.17 6.95 -11.35
CA LYS A 45 4.28 7.86 -10.97
C LYS A 45 4.75 7.71 -9.52
N GLY A 46 4.22 6.74 -8.78
CA GLY A 46 4.69 6.45 -7.42
C GLY A 46 3.80 5.47 -6.68
N LEU A 47 4.29 4.96 -5.55
CA LEU A 47 3.65 3.94 -4.74
C LEU A 47 2.59 4.52 -3.78
N ASN A 48 1.78 5.45 -4.30
CA ASN A 48 0.65 6.04 -3.56
C ASN A 48 -0.58 5.15 -3.66
N ALA A 49 -1.52 5.29 -2.71
CA ALA A 49 -2.80 4.60 -2.79
C ALA A 49 -3.50 4.93 -4.12
N VAL A 50 -3.77 3.90 -4.92
CA VAL A 50 -4.45 4.05 -6.21
C VAL A 50 -5.96 4.07 -5.95
N PRO A 51 -6.70 5.12 -6.38
CA PRO A 51 -8.14 5.21 -6.14
C PRO A 51 -8.92 4.02 -6.70
N ASP A 52 -8.55 3.55 -7.90
CA ASP A 52 -9.24 2.44 -8.55
C ASP A 52 -9.08 1.15 -7.77
N LEU A 53 -7.86 0.82 -7.31
CA LEU A 53 -7.62 -0.31 -6.42
C LEU A 53 -8.32 -0.14 -5.07
N SER A 54 -8.33 1.07 -4.53
CA SER A 54 -8.96 1.36 -3.23
C SER A 54 -10.48 1.15 -3.24
N ARG A 55 -11.13 1.23 -4.41
CA ARG A 55 -12.58 1.03 -4.56
C ARG A 55 -12.97 -0.44 -4.76
N THR A 56 -12.00 -1.33 -4.97
CA THR A 56 -12.26 -2.76 -5.16
C THR A 56 -12.66 -3.47 -3.87
N VAL A 57 -12.45 -2.83 -2.71
CA VAL A 57 -12.82 -3.32 -1.39
C VAL A 57 -13.58 -2.21 -0.67
N GLU A 58 -14.81 -2.51 -0.24
CA GLU A 58 -15.63 -1.56 0.51
C GLU A 58 -15.26 -1.59 2.01
N TRP A 59 -14.48 -0.59 2.43
CA TRP A 59 -14.12 -0.40 3.83
C TRP A 59 -15.17 0.45 4.55
N THR A 60 -15.61 -0.03 5.71
CA THR A 60 -16.53 0.68 6.60
C THR A 60 -15.94 0.82 7.99
N ALA A 61 -16.13 1.96 8.62
CA ALA A 61 -15.73 2.16 10.01
C ALA A 61 -16.47 1.16 10.92
N VAL A 62 -15.75 0.57 11.88
CA VAL A 62 -16.37 -0.30 12.88
C VAL A 62 -17.12 0.55 13.91
N VAL A 63 -18.40 0.24 14.10
CA VAL A 63 -19.24 0.80 15.16
C VAL A 63 -19.34 -0.22 16.29
N LEU A 64 -18.79 0.13 17.46
CA LEU A 64 -18.78 -0.75 18.63
C LEU A 64 -19.84 -0.29 19.62
N LYS A 65 -20.85 -1.12 19.89
CA LYS A 65 -21.93 -0.83 20.87
C LYS A 65 -22.62 0.52 20.64
N GLY A 66 -22.80 0.92 19.39
CA GLY A 66 -23.39 2.21 19.01
C GLY A 66 -22.42 3.40 19.05
N GLU A 67 -21.18 3.19 19.48
CA GLU A 67 -20.13 4.20 19.44
C GLU A 67 -19.27 4.02 18.18
N GLY A 68 -19.25 5.04 17.32
CA GLY A 68 -18.32 5.11 16.20
C GLY A 68 -16.86 5.24 16.65
N PRO A 69 -15.89 5.13 15.73
CA PRO A 69 -14.48 5.26 16.05
C PRO A 69 -14.17 6.61 16.67
N LYS A 70 -13.44 6.57 17.80
CA LYS A 70 -12.76 7.76 18.33
C LYS A 70 -11.63 8.08 17.37
N THR A 71 -11.91 8.87 16.35
CA THR A 71 -10.91 9.36 15.39
C THR A 71 -9.85 10.15 16.13
N ARG A 72 -8.72 9.48 16.40
CA ARG A 72 -7.48 10.12 16.85
C ARG A 72 -6.60 10.30 15.62
N ARG A 73 -5.69 11.29 15.67
CA ARG A 73 -4.89 11.82 14.53
C ARG A 73 -4.59 10.85 13.38
N CYS A 74 -4.14 9.62 13.67
CA CYS A 74 -3.96 8.58 12.66
C CYS A 74 -4.35 7.17 13.16
N SER A 75 -5.39 7.10 14.00
CA SER A 75 -5.94 5.82 14.47
C SER A 75 -7.33 5.57 13.90
N SER A 76 -7.51 4.39 13.31
CA SER A 76 -8.81 3.92 12.80
C SER A 76 -9.00 2.44 13.08
N LEU A 77 -10.27 2.03 13.04
CA LEU A 77 -10.70 0.63 13.09
C LEU A 77 -11.76 0.46 12.01
N ASP A 78 -11.37 -0.20 10.94
CA ASP A 78 -12.18 -0.37 9.73
C ASP A 78 -12.41 -1.84 9.47
N LYS A 79 -13.48 -2.18 8.77
CA LYS A 79 -13.79 -3.55 8.35
C LYS A 79 -14.23 -3.61 6.90
N ALA A 80 -13.96 -4.73 6.26
CA ALA A 80 -14.46 -5.10 4.95
C ALA A 80 -14.91 -6.56 4.97
N LYS A 81 -15.80 -6.91 4.03
CA LYS A 81 -16.11 -8.30 3.70
C LYS A 81 -15.44 -8.67 2.39
N MET A 82 -14.58 -9.67 2.42
CA MET A 82 -13.92 -10.19 1.22
C MET A 82 -13.31 -11.56 1.49
N ASP A 83 -13.35 -12.43 0.49
CA ASP A 83 -12.44 -13.58 0.38
C ASP A 83 -10.99 -13.10 0.23
N LEU A 84 -10.25 -12.97 1.33
CA LEU A 84 -8.88 -12.43 1.33
C LEU A 84 -7.86 -13.53 1.03
N ASN A 85 -8.11 -14.76 1.47
CA ASN A 85 -7.22 -15.90 1.28
C ASN A 85 -7.49 -16.67 -0.03
N ASN A 86 -8.47 -16.22 -0.83
CA ASN A 86 -8.90 -16.81 -2.10
C ASN A 86 -9.39 -18.27 -1.95
N ASP A 87 -10.08 -18.60 -0.85
CA ASP A 87 -10.63 -19.93 -0.59
C ASP A 87 -12.07 -20.13 -1.11
N GLY A 88 -12.66 -19.08 -1.71
CA GLY A 88 -14.01 -19.06 -2.23
C GLY A 88 -15.08 -18.63 -1.22
N ARG A 89 -14.70 -18.26 0.01
CA ARG A 89 -15.62 -17.79 1.04
C ARG A 89 -15.24 -16.40 1.51
N ASP A 90 -16.23 -15.55 1.73
CA ASP A 90 -15.96 -14.22 2.28
C ASP A 90 -15.56 -14.32 3.77
N ASP A 91 -14.56 -13.51 4.12
CA ASP A 91 -14.14 -13.25 5.50
C ASP A 91 -14.59 -11.85 5.95
N VAL A 92 -14.62 -11.64 7.26
CA VAL A 92 -14.56 -10.29 7.85
C VAL A 92 -13.10 -9.96 8.08
N VAL A 93 -12.61 -8.98 7.33
CA VAL A 93 -11.26 -8.42 7.50
C VAL A 93 -11.37 -7.14 8.31
N VAL A 94 -10.71 -7.10 9.46
CA VAL A 94 -10.64 -5.93 10.32
C VAL A 94 -9.25 -5.32 10.17
N LYS A 95 -9.19 -4.03 9.83
CA LYS A 95 -7.95 -3.27 9.73
C LYS A 95 -7.85 -2.25 10.87
N THR A 96 -6.72 -2.27 11.56
CA THR A 96 -6.37 -1.27 12.56
C THR A 96 -5.27 -0.38 12.04
N THR A 97 -5.44 0.93 12.14
CA THR A 97 -4.37 1.91 11.89
C THR A 97 -3.99 2.54 13.22
N PHE A 98 -2.70 2.72 13.49
CA PHE A 98 -2.20 3.44 14.67
C PHE A 98 -0.99 4.31 14.32
N CYS A 99 -0.76 5.33 15.15
CA CYS A 99 0.40 6.20 14.98
C CYS A 99 1.64 5.58 15.60
N MET A 100 2.60 5.19 14.76
CA MET A 100 3.94 4.78 15.19
C MET A 100 4.95 5.84 14.77
N LYS A 101 5.63 6.45 15.75
CA LYS A 101 6.59 7.56 15.53
C LYS A 101 6.01 8.71 14.67
N GLY A 102 4.71 8.94 14.77
CA GLY A 102 4.01 10.00 14.02
C GLY A 102 3.53 9.62 12.61
N ALA A 103 3.79 8.39 12.14
CA ALA A 103 3.31 7.87 10.87
C ALA A 103 2.24 6.76 11.08
N PRO A 104 1.26 6.62 10.17
CA PRO A 104 0.26 5.56 10.25
C PRO A 104 0.90 4.20 9.94
N SER A 105 0.72 3.24 10.84
CA SER A 105 1.07 1.84 10.63
C SER A 105 -0.20 1.01 10.71
N GLU A 106 -0.33 0.05 9.81
CA GLU A 106 -1.53 -0.76 9.68
C GLU A 106 -1.26 -2.21 10.08
N SER A 107 -2.31 -2.87 10.54
CA SER A 107 -2.37 -4.30 10.82
C SER A 107 -3.75 -4.79 10.46
N PHE A 108 -3.90 -6.07 10.12
CA PHE A 108 -5.20 -6.65 9.84
C PHE A 108 -5.39 -8.00 10.52
N TYR A 109 -6.66 -8.33 10.72
CA TYR A 109 -7.14 -9.55 11.36
C TYR A 109 -8.27 -10.11 10.50
N VAL A 110 -8.24 -11.41 10.27
CA VAL A 110 -9.19 -12.11 9.40
C VAL A 110 -9.99 -13.08 10.26
N PHE A 111 -11.30 -13.05 10.06
CA PHE A 111 -12.25 -13.92 10.74
C PHE A 111 -13.27 -14.47 9.74
N PRO A 112 -13.86 -15.64 10.01
CA PRO A 112 -15.00 -16.11 9.23
C PRO A 112 -16.12 -15.05 9.17
N ALA A 113 -16.86 -14.99 8.06
CA ALA A 113 -17.89 -13.96 7.82
C ALA A 113 -18.93 -13.80 8.95
N ASN A 114 -19.21 -14.86 9.70
CA ASN A 114 -20.19 -14.92 10.78
C ASN A 114 -19.56 -14.83 12.18
N SER A 115 -18.29 -14.47 12.29
CA SER A 115 -17.59 -14.36 13.56
C SER A 115 -18.23 -13.29 14.46
N PRO A 116 -18.49 -13.60 15.75
CA PRO A 116 -19.01 -12.64 16.72
C PRO A 116 -17.92 -11.69 17.27
N VAL A 117 -16.71 -11.71 16.73
CA VAL A 117 -15.57 -10.97 17.28
C VAL A 117 -15.86 -9.48 17.46
N LEU A 118 -16.56 -8.85 16.52
CA LEU A 118 -16.87 -7.43 16.59
C LEU A 118 -17.82 -7.07 17.73
N ASP A 119 -18.69 -8.00 18.16
CA ASP A 119 -19.60 -7.80 19.29
C ASP A 119 -18.87 -7.89 20.63
N GLN A 120 -17.72 -8.57 20.65
CA GLN A 120 -16.86 -8.73 21.82
C GLN A 120 -15.92 -7.54 22.03
N LEU A 121 -15.65 -6.76 20.98
CA LEU A 121 -14.75 -5.60 21.04
C LEU A 121 -15.34 -4.45 21.87
N ALA A 122 -14.43 -3.71 22.51
CA ALA A 122 -14.74 -2.44 23.15
C ALA A 122 -13.60 -1.45 22.86
N TRP A 123 -13.88 -0.15 22.81
CA TRP A 123 -12.84 0.87 22.56
C TRP A 123 -11.69 0.83 23.58
N GLN A 124 -11.92 0.29 24.77
CA GLN A 124 -10.94 0.10 25.83
C GLN A 124 -10.23 -1.26 25.77
N ASP A 125 -10.75 -2.21 24.99
CA ASP A 125 -10.26 -3.59 24.88
C ASP A 125 -10.37 -4.12 23.45
N MET A 126 -9.23 -4.12 22.76
CA MET A 126 -9.06 -4.70 21.42
C MET A 126 -8.51 -6.12 21.44
N SER A 127 -8.30 -6.72 22.62
CA SER A 127 -7.74 -8.07 22.74
C SER A 127 -8.52 -9.16 21.99
N PRO A 128 -9.87 -9.08 21.78
CA PRO A 128 -10.56 -10.05 20.94
C PRO A 128 -10.04 -10.14 19.51
N LEU A 129 -9.42 -9.08 18.95
CA LEU A 129 -8.78 -9.14 17.63
C LEU A 129 -7.62 -10.14 17.60
N LEU A 130 -6.96 -10.36 18.75
CA LEU A 130 -5.80 -11.25 18.86
C LEU A 130 -6.18 -12.73 18.87
N ALA A 131 -7.48 -13.06 18.96
CA ALA A 131 -7.97 -14.43 19.04
C ALA A 131 -7.89 -15.19 17.71
N THR A 132 -7.66 -14.51 16.59
CA THR A 132 -7.41 -15.18 15.30
C THR A 132 -5.91 -15.47 15.12
N HIS A 133 -5.62 -16.62 14.52
CA HIS A 133 -4.29 -16.90 13.99
C HIS A 133 -4.07 -16.21 12.65
N ASP A 134 -5.15 -15.88 11.92
CA ASP A 134 -5.11 -15.25 10.60
C ASP A 134 -5.04 -13.73 10.74
N LYS A 135 -3.81 -13.26 10.91
CA LYS A 135 -3.53 -11.84 11.11
C LYS A 135 -2.15 -11.48 10.60
N PHE A 136 -2.00 -10.21 10.27
CA PHE A 136 -0.71 -9.58 10.06
C PHE A 136 -0.60 -8.42 11.03
N GLU A 137 0.20 -8.63 12.07
CA GLU A 137 0.49 -7.65 13.09
C GLU A 137 1.95 -7.24 12.97
N ARG A 138 2.19 -6.03 12.48
CA ARG A 138 3.53 -5.44 12.50
C ARG A 138 3.50 -4.03 13.05
N THR A 139 3.61 -3.96 14.37
CA THR A 139 3.88 -2.74 15.14
C THR A 139 5.38 -2.39 15.11
N GLY A 140 5.98 -2.41 13.91
CA GLY A 140 7.42 -2.24 13.71
C GLY A 140 8.07 -3.42 12.98
N GLY A 141 9.30 -3.23 12.49
CA GLY A 141 10.15 -4.31 11.97
C GLY A 141 10.52 -4.17 10.49
N THR A 142 10.89 -5.30 9.88
CA THR A 142 11.34 -5.38 8.49
C THR A 142 10.65 -6.52 7.75
N TYR A 143 10.09 -6.26 6.56
CA TYR A 143 9.59 -7.28 5.64
C TYR A 143 10.69 -7.54 4.60
N PRO A 144 11.45 -8.63 4.74
CA PRO A 144 12.57 -8.89 3.85
C PRO A 144 12.07 -9.25 2.44
N LEU A 145 12.59 -8.57 1.42
CA LEU A 145 12.27 -8.85 0.02
C LEU A 145 13.13 -10.01 -0.47
N THR A 146 12.87 -11.22 0.02
CA THR A 146 13.75 -12.39 -0.22
C THR A 146 13.07 -13.55 -0.95
N SER A 147 11.76 -13.47 -1.16
CA SER A 147 10.96 -14.52 -1.79
C SER A 147 11.16 -14.56 -3.31
N LEU A 148 11.60 -13.45 -3.91
CA LEU A 148 11.82 -13.33 -5.35
C LEU A 148 13.30 -13.03 -5.66
N PRO A 149 13.84 -13.54 -6.78
CA PRO A 149 15.20 -13.22 -7.20
C PRO A 149 15.28 -11.74 -7.60
N MET A 150 16.26 -11.03 -7.04
CA MET A 150 16.62 -9.65 -7.43
C MET A 150 18.10 -9.60 -7.80
N ASP A 151 18.44 -8.73 -8.74
CA ASP A 151 19.84 -8.48 -9.08
C ASP A 151 20.54 -7.78 -7.90
N THR A 152 21.33 -8.56 -7.17
CA THR A 152 22.01 -8.16 -5.94
C THR A 152 23.19 -7.24 -6.23
N ALA A 153 22.94 -5.94 -6.39
CA ALA A 153 24.00 -4.92 -6.46
C ALA A 153 24.04 -4.01 -5.22
N SER A 154 22.99 -3.95 -4.40
CA SER A 154 22.91 -3.09 -3.22
C SER A 154 22.01 -3.70 -2.15
N SER A 155 22.43 -3.57 -0.88
CA SER A 155 21.72 -3.79 0.40
C SER A 155 20.45 -4.65 0.36
N SER A 156 20.41 -5.77 1.11
CA SER A 156 19.21 -6.59 1.35
C SER A 156 17.94 -5.75 1.50
N PRO A 157 17.13 -5.61 0.43
CA PRO A 157 16.07 -4.62 0.46
C PRO A 157 14.90 -5.18 1.29
N ALA A 158 14.25 -4.28 2.00
CA ALA A 158 13.19 -4.63 2.93
C ALA A 158 12.22 -3.46 3.03
N LEU A 159 10.93 -3.77 3.16
CA LEU A 159 10.02 -2.78 3.72
C LEU A 159 10.45 -2.56 5.18
N SER A 160 10.58 -1.32 5.62
CA SER A 160 11.11 -1.03 6.96
C SER A 160 10.21 -0.12 7.78
N THR A 161 10.28 -0.29 9.10
CA THR A 161 9.69 0.56 10.15
C THR A 161 8.17 0.53 10.25
N VAL A 162 7.45 1.05 9.27
CA VAL A 162 6.00 1.32 9.30
C VAL A 162 5.42 0.85 7.98
N PHE A 163 4.26 0.18 8.03
CA PHE A 163 3.64 -0.41 6.85
C PHE A 163 2.23 0.13 6.65
N THR A 164 1.88 0.44 5.40
CA THR A 164 0.49 0.56 4.96
C THR A 164 0.11 -0.69 4.19
N ILE A 165 -1.10 -1.16 4.43
CA ILE A 165 -1.67 -2.40 3.91
C ILE A 165 -2.92 -2.03 3.12
N GLN A 166 -2.90 -2.39 1.84
CA GLN A 166 -4.00 -2.16 0.93
C GLN A 166 -4.44 -3.49 0.31
N PRO A 167 -5.45 -4.16 0.90
CA PRO A 167 -6.14 -5.24 0.20
C PRO A 167 -6.89 -4.68 -1.01
N PHE A 168 -6.83 -5.38 -2.13
CA PHE A 168 -7.56 -5.04 -3.36
C PHE A 168 -7.93 -6.29 -4.15
N ARG A 169 -8.88 -6.17 -5.07
CA ARG A 169 -9.22 -7.21 -6.04
C ARG A 169 -8.75 -6.82 -7.44
N LEU A 170 -8.19 -7.77 -8.16
CA LEU A 170 -7.85 -7.63 -9.57
C LEU A 170 -8.20 -8.93 -10.29
N ASP A 171 -8.98 -8.83 -11.36
CA ASP A 171 -9.45 -9.98 -12.14
C ASP A 171 -10.11 -11.08 -11.29
N GLY A 172 -10.86 -10.65 -10.26
CA GLY A 172 -11.58 -11.54 -9.35
C GLY A 172 -10.74 -12.14 -8.22
N VAL A 173 -9.43 -11.91 -8.19
CA VAL A 173 -8.50 -12.43 -7.17
C VAL A 173 -8.15 -11.34 -6.16
N ALA A 174 -8.09 -11.69 -4.88
CA ALA A 174 -7.66 -10.80 -3.81
C ALA A 174 -6.13 -10.79 -3.66
N TYR A 175 -5.58 -9.59 -3.55
CA TYR A 175 -4.17 -9.32 -3.31
C TYR A 175 -4.00 -8.33 -2.15
N ILE A 176 -2.81 -8.31 -1.58
CA ILE A 176 -2.39 -7.33 -0.58
C ILE A 176 -1.21 -6.54 -1.12
N GLY A 177 -1.35 -5.22 -1.15
CA GLY A 177 -0.24 -4.29 -1.28
C GLY A 177 0.32 -3.95 0.09
N LEU A 178 1.60 -4.25 0.33
CA LEU A 178 2.36 -3.82 1.51
C LEU A 178 3.34 -2.74 1.09
N THR A 179 3.23 -1.54 1.66
CA THR A 179 4.10 -0.41 1.32
C THR A 179 4.80 0.10 2.57
N ASP A 180 6.08 0.43 2.45
CA ASP A 180 6.80 1.07 3.53
C ASP A 180 6.39 2.56 3.70
N ALA A 181 6.68 3.15 4.85
CA ALA A 181 6.30 4.55 5.10
C ALA A 181 6.98 5.56 4.18
N ARG A 182 8.14 5.24 3.60
CA ARG A 182 8.80 6.12 2.61
C ARG A 182 8.18 6.00 1.23
N ARG A 183 7.32 5.00 1.00
CA ARG A 183 6.77 4.65 -0.32
C ARG A 183 7.88 4.40 -1.34
N GLU A 184 8.99 3.85 -0.85
CA GLU A 184 10.13 3.47 -1.67
C GLU A 184 9.92 2.07 -2.23
N TRP A 185 9.36 1.18 -1.40
CA TRP A 185 9.13 -0.21 -1.77
C TRP A 185 7.67 -0.61 -1.54
N MET A 186 7.16 -1.43 -2.45
CA MET A 186 5.88 -2.09 -2.31
C MET A 186 5.98 -3.56 -2.70
N VAL A 187 5.36 -4.40 -1.90
CA VAL A 187 5.14 -5.82 -2.20
C VAL A 187 3.70 -6.02 -2.58
N ILE A 188 3.47 -6.73 -3.69
CA ILE A 188 2.16 -7.28 -4.03
C ILE A 188 2.21 -8.77 -3.72
N ALA A 189 1.31 -9.25 -2.87
CA ALA A 189 1.29 -10.63 -2.43
C ALA A 189 -0.12 -11.21 -2.41
N LYS A 190 -0.21 -12.54 -2.51
CA LYS A 190 -1.40 -13.31 -2.09
C LYS A 190 -1.29 -13.65 -0.62
N TYR A 191 -2.41 -13.58 0.08
CA TYR A 191 -2.52 -13.99 1.47
C TYR A 191 -2.97 -15.45 1.57
N TRP A 192 -2.32 -16.23 2.43
CA TRP A 192 -2.66 -17.64 2.62
C TRP A 192 -3.16 -17.97 4.04
N GLY A 193 -3.37 -16.97 4.90
CA GLY A 193 -3.68 -17.18 6.32
C GLY A 193 -2.42 -17.15 7.20
N GLY A 194 -2.59 -16.77 8.46
CA GLY A 194 -1.49 -16.50 9.39
C GLY A 194 -0.57 -15.38 8.93
N GLU A 195 0.73 -15.58 9.12
CA GLU A 195 1.79 -14.72 8.58
C GLU A 195 2.28 -15.17 7.19
N ARG A 196 1.50 -15.99 6.47
CA ARG A 196 1.92 -16.58 5.19
C ARG A 196 1.48 -15.72 4.02
N PHE A 197 2.47 -15.24 3.29
CA PHE A 197 2.31 -14.46 2.06
C PHE A 197 3.07 -15.15 0.94
N GLU A 198 2.49 -15.10 -0.26
CA GLU A 198 3.21 -15.40 -1.49
C GLU A 198 3.47 -14.08 -2.21
N ASP A 199 4.72 -13.62 -2.15
CA ASP A 199 5.14 -12.42 -2.87
C ASP A 199 5.10 -12.67 -4.37
N LEU A 200 4.47 -11.75 -5.09
CA LEU A 200 4.34 -11.81 -6.54
C LEU A 200 5.16 -10.73 -7.25
N CYS A 201 5.14 -9.52 -6.70
CA CYS A 201 5.79 -8.36 -7.30
C CYS A 201 6.54 -7.57 -6.23
N TYR A 202 7.78 -7.18 -6.54
CA TYR A 202 8.49 -6.12 -5.83
C TYR A 202 8.53 -4.88 -6.72
N LEU A 203 7.90 -3.82 -6.25
CA LEU A 203 7.86 -2.52 -6.91
C LEU A 203 8.75 -1.54 -6.16
N HIS A 204 9.54 -0.75 -6.90
CA HIS A 204 10.39 0.30 -6.36
C HIS A 204 9.95 1.65 -6.94
N ALA A 205 9.93 2.68 -6.11
CA ALA A 205 9.78 4.04 -6.60
C ALA A 205 11.09 4.45 -7.28
N GLY A 206 11.08 4.52 -8.61
CA GLY A 206 12.30 4.77 -9.40
C GLY A 206 13.06 5.99 -8.91
N SER A 207 14.39 5.90 -8.90
CA SER A 207 15.27 7.02 -8.61
C SER A 207 15.32 7.97 -9.80
N ASN A 208 15.09 9.26 -9.56
CA ASN A 208 15.48 10.32 -10.51
C ASN A 208 17.00 10.45 -10.59
#